data_AF-A0A816W588-F1
#
_entry.id   AF-A0A816W588-F1
#
_cell.length_a   1.000
_cell.length_b   1.000
_cell.length_c   1.000
_cell.angle_alpha   90.00
_cell.angle_beta   90.00
_cell.angle_gamma   90.00
#
_symmetry.space_group_name_H-M   'P 1'
#
loop_
_entity.id
_entity.type
_entity.pdbx_description
1 polymer ?
#
loop_
_entity_poly.entity_id
_entity_poly.type
_entity_poly.pdbx_seq_one_letter_code
_entity_poly.pdbx_strand_id
1 'polypeptide(L)'
;MAQETHNRKGQTVKFRDHTIEIQTVIINGIECLRLRDVQLLFDTVRAFRIDSVLQVFLHDEYGNDLEPLRIAACIGQVVEAVESMKHSSNDTHDQLVRIEGKIDRFGINVQEIIRQIANAMRQMYQLHEYTTPRYFFILPAKHTDMMLIDTVQNWLHTHYKLYFLCECSHDPKEMHVAPHEGYSIKKARDFVVKYAPYLRTTIQIAQVLLSVGGLVIPQLENAATVINNAVPSRFQDPKYYIDMKQQLQMVDDLLNKVENQRNRAGASMIDKQKSKGTPLQGAELREIQTYLELVDDKRSLGNLYRIVTDDGYVRWVCLKRYDDISYNNKMSKYIKEFEAMGGKFDQKTKEAFVSQVNITSKNVEMMCKALGKGFNIVKLICRECSIDEDDLEKLLDIIINRSSVRCLNMGSVRVRNFFLNHKAACPRNYVHQWAKLMYSTK
;
A
#
# COMPACT_ATOMS: atom_id res chain seq x y z
N MET A 1 -18.26 -29.05 5.82
CA MET A 1 -17.88 -29.60 7.14
C MET A 1 -16.39 -29.42 7.31
N ALA A 2 -15.97 -28.46 8.13
CA ALA A 2 -14.54 -28.25 8.41
C ALA A 2 -14.00 -29.41 9.25
N GLN A 3 -12.78 -29.88 8.95
CA GLN A 3 -12.08 -30.85 9.79
C GLN A 3 -11.56 -30.13 11.02
N GLU A 4 -12.10 -30.48 12.19
CA GLU A 4 -11.62 -29.99 13.48
C GLU A 4 -10.65 -31.01 14.08
N THR A 5 -9.49 -30.52 14.53
CA THR A 5 -8.51 -31.34 15.26
C THR A 5 -8.13 -30.62 16.55
N HIS A 6 -8.15 -31.35 17.67
CA HIS A 6 -7.76 -30.82 18.97
C HIS A 6 -6.23 -30.81 19.09
N ASN A 7 -5.65 -29.68 19.48
CA ASN A 7 -4.21 -29.52 19.69
C ASN A 7 -3.87 -29.56 21.19
N ARG A 8 -2.61 -29.84 21.55
CA ARG A 8 -2.12 -29.85 22.94
C ARG A 8 -1.70 -28.47 23.47
N LYS A 9 -1.84 -27.40 22.69
CA LYS A 9 -1.46 -26.04 23.12
C LYS A 9 -2.64 -25.35 23.80
N GLY A 10 -2.33 -24.51 24.79
CA GLY A 10 -3.30 -23.73 25.53
C GLY A 10 -3.12 -22.24 25.31
N GLN A 11 -4.24 -21.52 25.35
CA GLN A 11 -4.30 -20.07 25.39
C GLN A 11 -4.48 -19.63 26.83
N THR A 12 -3.59 -18.79 27.35
CA THR A 12 -3.79 -18.16 28.64
C THR A 12 -4.87 -17.09 28.52
N VAL A 13 -5.94 -17.21 29.33
CA VAL A 13 -7.07 -16.29 29.40
C VAL A 13 -7.17 -15.74 30.81
N LYS A 14 -7.14 -14.41 30.93
CA LYS A 14 -7.38 -13.70 32.19
C LYS A 14 -8.80 -13.16 32.22
N PHE A 15 -9.51 -13.39 33.31
CA PHE A 15 -10.84 -12.86 33.55
C PHE A 15 -10.96 -12.33 34.97
N ARG A 16 -11.09 -11.00 35.13
CA ARG A 16 -10.95 -10.32 36.42
C ARG A 16 -9.63 -10.72 37.10
N ASP A 17 -9.70 -11.33 38.28
CA ASP A 17 -8.52 -11.78 39.04
C ASP A 17 -8.10 -13.24 38.72
N HIS A 18 -8.82 -13.92 37.83
CA HIS A 18 -8.53 -15.31 37.48
C HIS A 18 -7.70 -15.37 36.19
N THR A 19 -6.69 -16.24 36.17
CA THR A 19 -5.94 -16.56 34.95
C THR A 19 -5.98 -18.06 34.77
N ILE A 20 -6.45 -18.51 33.61
CA ILE A 20 -6.64 -19.92 33.28
C ILE A 20 -6.05 -20.22 31.91
N GLU A 21 -5.71 -21.48 31.65
CA GLU A 21 -5.28 -21.94 30.34
C GLU A 21 -6.42 -22.73 29.68
N ILE A 22 -6.84 -22.30 28.49
CA ILE A 22 -7.92 -22.94 27.73
C ILE A 22 -7.34 -23.58 26.48
N GLN A 23 -7.71 -24.84 26.24
CA GLN A 23 -7.25 -25.59 25.09
C GLN A 23 -7.73 -24.95 23.78
N THR A 24 -6.82 -24.79 22.82
CA THR A 24 -7.14 -24.27 21.49
C THR A 24 -7.58 -25.38 20.55
N VAL A 25 -8.26 -24.98 19.47
CA VAL A 25 -8.69 -25.89 18.39
C VAL A 25 -8.11 -25.43 17.06
N ILE A 26 -7.77 -26.38 16.19
CA ILE A 26 -7.34 -26.05 14.82
C ILE A 26 -8.53 -26.19 13.88
N ILE A 27 -8.84 -25.10 13.18
CA ILE A 27 -9.93 -25.03 12.19
C ILE A 27 -9.36 -24.43 10.92
N ASN A 28 -9.43 -25.18 9.81
CA ASN A 28 -8.87 -24.77 8.51
C ASN A 28 -7.40 -24.34 8.59
N GLY A 29 -6.61 -25.00 9.44
CA GLY A 29 -5.18 -24.69 9.66
C GLY A 29 -4.91 -23.50 10.57
N ILE A 30 -5.94 -22.84 11.13
CA ILE A 30 -5.82 -21.72 12.06
C ILE A 30 -6.09 -22.22 13.48
N GLU A 31 -5.17 -21.94 14.39
CA GLU A 31 -5.34 -22.21 15.83
C GLU A 31 -6.23 -21.13 16.46
N CYS A 32 -7.31 -21.55 17.13
CA CYS A 32 -8.38 -20.67 17.59
C CYS A 32 -8.69 -20.86 19.08
N LEU A 33 -9.06 -19.77 19.75
CA LEU A 33 -9.76 -19.79 21.05
C LEU A 33 -11.26 -19.57 20.81
N ARG A 34 -12.11 -20.51 21.23
CA ARG A 34 -13.57 -20.36 21.11
C ARG A 34 -14.13 -19.56 22.28
N LEU A 35 -15.09 -18.69 21.98
CA LEU A 35 -15.85 -17.97 23.00
C LEU A 35 -16.57 -18.94 23.93
N ARG A 36 -17.18 -19.99 23.37
CA ARG A 36 -17.92 -20.99 24.12
C ARG A 36 -17.07 -21.72 25.16
N ASP A 37 -15.82 -22.03 24.84
CA ASP A 37 -14.93 -22.78 25.76
C ASP A 37 -14.55 -21.92 26.98
N VAL A 38 -14.44 -20.60 26.78
CA VAL A 38 -14.27 -19.63 27.87
C VAL A 38 -15.58 -19.45 28.64
N GLN A 39 -16.72 -19.40 27.95
CA GLN A 39 -18.05 -19.26 28.57
C GLN A 39 -18.47 -20.45 29.42
N LEU A 40 -17.92 -21.65 29.18
CA LEU A 40 -18.13 -22.80 30.06
C LEU A 40 -17.55 -22.57 31.46
N LEU A 41 -16.54 -21.70 31.58
CA LEU A 41 -15.88 -21.35 32.84
C LEU A 41 -16.36 -19.99 33.37
N PHE A 42 -16.66 -19.05 32.46
CA PHE A 42 -17.10 -17.69 32.75
C PHE A 42 -18.29 -17.30 31.86
N ASP A 43 -19.50 -17.68 32.27
CA ASP A 43 -20.74 -17.59 31.48
C ASP A 43 -21.15 -16.16 31.07
N THR A 44 -20.59 -15.15 31.71
CA THR A 44 -20.80 -13.72 31.47
C THR A 44 -19.86 -13.12 30.41
N VAL A 45 -18.82 -13.84 30.00
CA VAL A 45 -17.86 -13.37 28.99
C VAL A 45 -18.52 -13.23 27.63
N ARG A 46 -18.29 -12.11 26.96
CA ARG A 46 -18.85 -11.81 25.63
C ARG A 46 -17.79 -11.43 24.61
N ALA A 47 -16.59 -11.04 25.03
CA ALA A 47 -15.52 -10.64 24.12
C ALA A 47 -14.13 -10.86 24.73
N PHE A 48 -13.10 -10.60 23.94
CA PHE A 48 -11.69 -10.75 24.30
C PHE A 48 -10.90 -9.49 24.03
N ARG A 49 -9.84 -9.26 24.80
CA ARG A 49 -8.87 -8.18 24.63
C ARG A 49 -7.45 -8.69 24.71
N ILE A 50 -6.55 -8.05 23.99
CA ILE A 50 -5.10 -8.22 24.13
C ILE A 50 -4.52 -6.80 24.16
N ASP A 51 -3.74 -6.47 25.18
CA ASP A 51 -3.13 -5.14 25.36
C ASP A 51 -4.15 -3.98 25.22
N SER A 52 -5.32 -4.13 25.85
CA SER A 52 -6.46 -3.18 25.79
C SER A 52 -7.17 -3.07 24.43
N VAL A 53 -6.83 -3.89 23.43
CA VAL A 53 -7.46 -3.93 22.11
C VAL A 53 -8.48 -5.06 22.05
N LEU A 54 -9.74 -4.73 21.72
CA LEU A 54 -10.81 -5.71 21.53
C LEU A 54 -10.54 -6.59 20.31
N GLN A 55 -10.59 -7.90 20.49
CA GLN A 55 -10.40 -8.88 19.42
C GLN A 55 -11.70 -9.10 18.67
N VAL A 56 -11.60 -9.15 17.34
CA VAL A 56 -12.74 -9.41 16.45
C VAL A 56 -12.88 -10.91 16.25
N PHE A 57 -14.12 -11.40 16.20
CA PHE A 57 -14.37 -12.82 15.89
C PHE A 57 -13.98 -13.13 14.44
N LEU A 58 -13.60 -14.37 14.19
CA LEU A 58 -13.27 -14.82 12.84
C LEU A 58 -14.54 -14.93 11.99
N HIS A 59 -14.46 -14.52 10.73
CA HIS A 59 -15.56 -14.54 9.78
C HIS A 59 -15.28 -15.50 8.62
N ASP A 60 -16.33 -15.96 7.94
CA ASP A 60 -16.21 -16.70 6.68
C ASP A 60 -15.82 -15.77 5.51
N GLU A 61 -15.65 -16.36 4.33
CA GLU A 61 -15.32 -15.65 3.08
C GLU A 61 -16.40 -14.64 2.65
N TYR A 62 -17.60 -14.71 3.21
CA TYR A 62 -18.72 -13.80 2.97
C TYR A 62 -18.85 -12.73 4.07
N GLY A 63 -17.99 -12.74 5.08
CA GLY A 63 -18.00 -11.79 6.18
C GLY A 63 -19.05 -12.08 7.25
N ASN A 64 -19.58 -13.30 7.34
CA ASN A 64 -20.43 -13.73 8.46
C ASN A 64 -19.56 -14.28 9.59
N ASP A 65 -19.93 -14.01 10.84
CA ASP A 65 -19.28 -14.61 12.00
C ASP A 65 -19.26 -16.14 11.90
N LEU A 66 -18.10 -16.74 12.13
CA LEU A 66 -17.98 -18.19 12.12
C LEU A 66 -18.62 -18.77 13.39
N GLU A 67 -19.57 -19.69 13.25
CA GLU A 67 -20.19 -20.42 14.38
C GLU A 67 -19.52 -21.77 14.71
N PRO A 68 -19.08 -22.04 15.95
CA PRO A 68 -19.13 -21.18 17.15
C PRO A 68 -18.14 -20.00 17.15
N LEU A 69 -18.56 -18.84 17.65
CA LEU A 69 -17.72 -17.64 17.76
C LEU A 69 -16.33 -17.91 18.33
N ARG A 70 -15.29 -17.40 17.67
CA ARG A 70 -13.89 -17.67 18.00
C ARG A 70 -12.96 -16.56 17.53
N ILE A 71 -11.83 -16.41 18.20
CA ILE A 71 -10.72 -15.55 17.77
C ILE A 71 -9.53 -16.42 17.37
N ALA A 72 -8.60 -15.86 16.59
CA ALA A 72 -7.29 -16.49 16.42
C ALA A 72 -6.58 -16.58 17.79
N ALA A 73 -5.97 -17.71 18.07
CA ALA A 73 -5.21 -17.89 19.31
C ALA A 73 -3.86 -17.15 19.23
N CYS A 74 -3.51 -16.47 20.32
CA CYS A 74 -2.26 -15.77 20.53
C CYS A 74 -1.45 -16.52 21.59
N ILE A 75 -0.89 -17.67 21.19
CA ILE A 75 -0.12 -18.54 22.08
C ILE A 75 1.07 -17.78 22.67
N GLY A 76 1.20 -17.78 24.00
CA GLY A 76 2.24 -17.05 24.73
C GLY A 76 1.84 -15.63 25.17
N GLN A 77 0.67 -15.14 24.78
CA GLN A 77 0.08 -13.90 25.30
C GLN A 77 -1.09 -14.19 26.25
N VAL A 78 -1.41 -13.23 27.13
CA VAL A 78 -2.58 -13.32 28.01
C VAL A 78 -3.76 -12.60 27.34
N VAL A 79 -4.81 -13.35 27.03
CA VAL A 79 -6.06 -12.81 26.48
C VAL A 79 -6.98 -12.42 27.63
N GLU A 80 -7.36 -11.16 27.73
CA GLU A 80 -8.32 -10.69 28.73
C GLU A 80 -9.76 -10.92 28.26
N ALA A 81 -10.54 -11.70 28.98
CA ALA A 81 -11.96 -11.90 28.73
C ALA A 81 -12.79 -10.75 29.34
N VAL A 82 -13.88 -10.37 28.67
CA VAL A 82 -14.65 -9.17 29.01
C VAL A 82 -16.15 -9.48 29.14
N GLU A 83 -16.79 -9.00 30.22
CA GLU A 83 -18.25 -9.03 30.40
C GLU A 83 -18.93 -7.78 29.82
N SER A 84 -20.21 -7.92 29.46
CA SER A 84 -21.11 -6.77 29.27
C SER A 84 -21.76 -6.42 30.62
N MET A 85 -21.67 -5.16 31.08
CA MET A 85 -22.18 -4.75 32.40
C MET A 85 -23.72 -4.70 32.44
N LYS A 86 -24.34 -5.28 33.48
CA LYS A 86 -25.74 -5.03 33.86
C LYS A 86 -25.84 -3.78 34.73
N HIS A 87 -26.79 -2.90 34.41
CA HIS A 87 -27.03 -1.61 35.06
C HIS A 87 -27.65 -1.69 36.47
N SER A 88 -27.29 -0.73 37.34
CA SER A 88 -28.19 -0.19 38.37
C SER A 88 -28.34 1.34 38.21
N SER A 89 -29.55 1.74 37.81
CA SER A 89 -30.30 2.98 38.13
C SER A 89 -29.55 4.29 38.45
N ASN A 90 -29.58 5.24 37.50
CA ASN A 90 -30.48 6.43 37.51
C ASN A 90 -29.91 7.77 36.99
N ASP A 91 -28.66 7.89 36.53
CA ASP A 91 -28.16 9.19 36.00
C ASP A 91 -27.45 9.13 34.63
N THR A 92 -27.50 7.98 33.95
CA THR A 92 -26.66 7.72 32.76
C THR A 92 -27.41 7.54 31.44
N HIS A 93 -28.75 7.61 31.41
CA HIS A 93 -29.50 7.32 30.17
C HIS A 93 -29.15 8.31 29.04
N ASP A 94 -28.95 9.59 29.35
CA ASP A 94 -28.53 10.61 28.36
C ASP A 94 -27.05 10.49 27.94
N GLN A 95 -26.20 9.89 28.78
CA GLN A 95 -24.79 9.63 28.44
C GLN A 95 -24.62 8.31 27.68
N LEU A 96 -25.42 7.28 27.98
CA LEU A 96 -25.40 5.98 27.31
C LEU A 96 -26.01 6.06 25.91
N VAL A 97 -27.10 6.79 25.69
CA VAL A 97 -27.59 7.07 24.32
C VAL A 97 -26.54 7.85 23.50
N ARG A 98 -25.72 8.69 24.16
CA ARG A 98 -24.57 9.36 23.51
C ARG A 98 -23.37 8.44 23.27
N ILE A 99 -23.13 7.44 24.12
CA ILE A 99 -21.98 6.53 24.04
C ILE A 99 -22.28 5.32 23.15
N GLU A 100 -23.44 4.68 23.27
CA GLU A 100 -23.95 3.67 22.32
C GLU A 100 -24.14 4.31 20.94
N GLY A 101 -24.70 5.53 20.90
CA GLY A 101 -24.70 6.32 19.69
C GLY A 101 -23.30 6.60 19.15
N LYS A 102 -22.24 6.68 19.98
CA LYS A 102 -20.84 6.83 19.52
C LYS A 102 -20.24 5.50 19.09
N ILE A 103 -20.50 4.38 19.77
CA ILE A 103 -19.98 3.04 19.47
C ILE A 103 -20.59 2.50 18.16
N ASP A 104 -21.90 2.63 17.98
CA ASP A 104 -22.56 2.37 16.69
C ASP A 104 -22.10 3.36 15.62
N ARG A 105 -21.94 4.65 15.96
CA ARG A 105 -21.32 5.60 15.02
C ARG A 105 -19.89 5.22 14.68
N PHE A 106 -19.07 4.64 15.55
CA PHE A 106 -17.69 4.24 15.24
C PHE A 106 -17.65 3.00 14.34
N GLY A 107 -18.47 1.97 14.59
CA GLY A 107 -18.58 0.78 13.72
C GLY A 107 -19.21 1.09 12.36
N ILE A 108 -20.28 1.89 12.35
CA ILE A 108 -20.92 2.40 11.12
C ILE A 108 -19.96 3.35 10.38
N ASN A 109 -19.17 4.17 11.09
CA ASN A 109 -18.18 5.06 10.48
C ASN A 109 -16.97 4.31 9.91
N VAL A 110 -16.49 3.20 10.50
CA VAL A 110 -15.40 2.42 9.88
C VAL A 110 -15.86 1.77 8.57
N GLN A 111 -17.04 1.15 8.52
CA GLN A 111 -17.56 0.57 7.28
C GLN A 111 -17.87 1.64 6.23
N GLU A 112 -18.44 2.77 6.66
CA GLU A 112 -18.69 3.91 5.77
C GLU A 112 -17.38 4.53 5.26
N ILE A 113 -16.35 4.65 6.11
CA ILE A 113 -15.01 5.07 5.71
C ILE A 113 -14.41 4.05 4.74
N ILE A 114 -14.46 2.75 5.02
CA ILE A 114 -13.98 1.70 4.08
C ILE A 114 -14.70 1.82 2.73
N ARG A 115 -16.01 2.06 2.73
CA ARG A 115 -16.80 2.29 1.50
C ARG A 115 -16.35 3.57 0.77
N GLN A 116 -16.13 4.66 1.50
CA GLN A 116 -15.60 5.91 0.93
C GLN A 116 -14.20 5.72 0.34
N ILE A 117 -13.34 4.96 1.03
CA ILE A 117 -12.00 4.61 0.56
C ILE A 117 -12.09 3.76 -0.70
N ALA A 118 -12.93 2.72 -0.72
CA ALA A 118 -13.12 1.89 -1.90
C ALA A 118 -13.59 2.73 -3.11
N ASN A 119 -14.48 3.72 -2.89
CA ASN A 119 -14.90 4.64 -3.93
C ASN A 119 -13.76 5.56 -4.40
N ALA A 120 -12.98 6.13 -3.47
CA ALA A 120 -11.81 6.93 -3.80
C ALA A 120 -10.77 6.11 -4.58
N MET A 121 -10.55 4.85 -4.18
CA MET A 121 -9.66 3.95 -4.91
C MET A 121 -10.16 3.72 -6.33
N ARG A 122 -11.45 3.43 -6.53
CA ARG A 122 -12.05 3.28 -7.87
C ARG A 122 -11.87 4.51 -8.74
N GLN A 123 -12.03 5.71 -8.18
CA GLN A 123 -11.76 6.96 -8.91
C GLN A 123 -10.28 7.07 -9.29
N MET A 124 -9.37 6.71 -8.38
CA MET A 124 -7.92 6.71 -8.64
C MET A 124 -7.47 5.62 -9.62
N TYR A 125 -8.24 4.54 -9.79
CA TYR A 125 -8.02 3.55 -10.85
C TYR A 125 -8.29 4.11 -12.25
N GLN A 126 -9.17 5.10 -12.37
CA GLN A 126 -9.47 5.76 -13.66
C GLN A 126 -8.39 6.79 -14.05
N LEU A 127 -7.52 7.19 -13.13
CA LEU A 127 -6.37 8.02 -13.44
C LEU A 127 -5.36 7.21 -14.23
N HIS A 128 -5.01 7.70 -15.41
CA HIS A 128 -4.00 7.09 -16.28
C HIS A 128 -2.58 7.51 -15.83
N GLU A 129 -2.32 7.46 -14.52
CA GLU A 129 -1.02 7.76 -13.94
C GLU A 129 -0.30 6.50 -13.50
N TYR A 130 0.81 6.25 -14.17
CA TYR A 130 1.49 4.96 -14.12
C TYR A 130 2.95 5.08 -13.64
N THR A 131 3.41 6.31 -13.40
CA THR A 131 4.82 6.62 -13.09
C THR A 131 5.06 6.90 -11.61
N THR A 132 4.01 7.04 -10.78
CA THR A 132 4.14 7.35 -9.36
C THR A 132 3.08 6.59 -8.54
N PRO A 133 3.42 6.02 -7.36
CA PRO A 133 2.44 5.42 -6.47
C PRO A 133 1.39 6.45 -6.08
N ARG A 134 0.13 6.00 -6.05
CA ARG A 134 -0.99 6.93 -5.96
C ARG A 134 -1.34 7.27 -4.53
N TYR A 135 -1.13 6.33 -3.60
CA TYR A 135 -1.54 6.49 -2.21
C TYR A 135 -0.35 6.78 -1.30
N PHE A 136 -0.38 7.94 -0.65
CA PHE A 136 0.66 8.38 0.25
C PHE A 136 0.11 9.20 1.41
N PHE A 137 0.84 9.22 2.53
CA PHE A 137 0.58 10.06 3.69
C PHE A 137 1.90 10.62 4.22
N ILE A 138 1.83 11.54 5.19
CA ILE A 138 3.01 12.14 5.80
C ILE A 138 3.02 11.91 7.31
N LEU A 139 4.22 11.76 7.88
CA LEU A 139 4.45 11.74 9.33
C LEU A 139 5.57 12.72 9.68
N PRO A 140 5.58 13.29 10.90
CA PRO A 140 6.73 14.04 11.41
C PRO A 140 8.01 13.19 11.38
N ALA A 141 9.13 13.79 11.00
CA ALA A 141 10.40 13.07 10.83
C ALA A 141 11.06 12.68 12.17
N LYS A 142 10.82 13.45 13.24
CA LYS A 142 11.38 13.19 14.58
C LYS A 142 10.28 13.20 15.64
N HIS A 143 10.39 12.29 16.60
CA HIS A 143 9.53 12.25 17.80
C HIS A 143 9.61 13.54 18.63
N THR A 144 10.79 14.19 18.65
CA THR A 144 10.97 15.48 19.33
C THR A 144 10.19 16.63 18.70
N ASP A 145 9.93 16.56 17.38
CA ASP A 145 9.12 17.56 16.69
C ASP A 145 7.64 17.48 17.15
N MET A 146 7.22 16.33 17.69
CA MET A 146 5.86 16.07 18.20
C MET A 146 5.51 16.94 19.42
N MET A 147 6.49 17.25 20.28
CA MET A 147 6.27 18.02 21.52
C MET A 147 6.35 19.53 21.33
N LEU A 148 6.80 20.00 20.17
CA LEU A 148 7.01 21.43 19.86
C LEU A 148 5.93 22.02 18.94
N ILE A 149 5.01 21.20 18.43
CA ILE A 149 3.90 21.67 17.59
C ILE A 149 2.74 22.11 18.50
N ASP A 150 2.83 23.33 19.02
CA ASP A 150 1.76 24.01 19.76
C ASP A 150 0.88 24.89 18.86
N THR A 151 1.37 25.25 17.66
CA THR A 151 0.73 26.18 16.72
C THR A 151 0.77 25.69 15.27
N VAL A 152 -0.19 26.15 14.45
CA VAL A 152 -0.27 25.88 13.00
C VAL A 152 0.97 26.38 12.24
N GLN A 153 1.64 27.40 12.77
CA GLN A 153 2.82 27.99 12.15
C GLN A 153 4.04 27.09 12.34
N ASN A 154 4.25 26.58 13.57
CA ASN A 154 5.32 25.62 13.87
C ASN A 154 5.14 24.31 13.08
N TRP A 155 3.90 23.90 12.84
CA TRP A 155 3.55 22.73 12.01
C TRP A 155 4.03 22.83 10.57
N LEU A 156 3.85 23.97 9.88
CA LEU A 156 4.31 24.14 8.49
C LEU A 156 5.84 24.17 8.35
N HIS A 157 6.55 24.37 9.46
CA HIS A 157 8.00 24.33 9.55
C HIS A 157 8.56 22.98 10.04
N THR A 158 7.70 22.04 10.44
CA THR A 158 8.10 20.69 10.81
C THR A 158 8.65 19.93 9.60
N HIS A 159 9.67 19.11 9.83
CA HIS A 159 10.18 18.20 8.81
C HIS A 159 9.26 16.99 8.72
N TYR A 160 8.73 16.75 7.51
CA TYR A 160 7.88 15.60 7.23
C TYR A 160 8.61 14.55 6.42
N LYS A 161 8.22 13.30 6.66
CA LYS A 161 8.50 12.19 5.78
C LYS A 161 7.23 11.71 5.10
N LEU A 162 7.32 11.48 3.79
CA LEU A 162 6.25 10.89 2.98
C LEU A 162 6.38 9.37 2.96
N TYR A 163 5.25 8.70 3.14
CA TYR A 163 5.12 7.25 3.14
C TYR A 163 4.13 6.81 2.07
N PHE A 164 4.45 5.74 1.34
CA PHE A 164 3.57 5.16 0.32
C PHE A 164 2.86 3.92 0.84
N LEU A 165 1.64 3.69 0.34
CA LEU A 165 0.89 2.46 0.57
C LEU A 165 1.05 1.49 -0.61
N CYS A 166 1.12 0.21 -0.29
CA CYS A 166 1.11 -0.89 -1.25
C CYS A 166 -0.28 -1.07 -1.87
N GLU A 167 -0.33 -1.06 -3.21
CA GLU A 167 -1.54 -1.21 -4.03
C GLU A 167 -1.80 -2.68 -4.40
N CYS A 168 -1.56 -3.62 -3.48
CA CYS A 168 -1.67 -5.04 -3.79
C CYS A 168 -3.10 -5.55 -3.95
N SER A 169 -4.10 -4.77 -3.53
CA SER A 169 -5.51 -5.17 -3.57
C SER A 169 -6.42 -4.04 -4.01
N HIS A 170 -7.63 -4.43 -4.42
CA HIS A 170 -8.77 -3.52 -4.56
C HIS A 170 -9.55 -3.37 -3.26
N ASP A 171 -9.36 -4.28 -2.30
CA ASP A 171 -9.93 -4.13 -0.96
C ASP A 171 -9.03 -3.19 -0.15
N PRO A 172 -9.56 -2.05 0.34
CA PRO A 172 -8.83 -1.19 1.25
C PRO A 172 -8.17 -1.97 2.40
N LYS A 173 -8.85 -2.96 3.00
CA LYS A 173 -8.38 -3.68 4.18
C LYS A 173 -7.07 -4.43 3.99
N GLU A 174 -6.70 -4.74 2.75
CA GLU A 174 -5.48 -5.47 2.42
C GLU A 174 -4.29 -4.55 2.07
N MET A 175 -4.54 -3.24 1.94
CA MET A 175 -3.48 -2.25 1.75
C MET A 175 -2.61 -2.15 3.01
N HIS A 176 -1.34 -1.85 2.82
CA HIS A 176 -0.38 -1.71 3.93
C HIS A 176 0.72 -0.73 3.57
N VAL A 177 1.40 -0.20 4.59
CA VAL A 177 2.57 0.66 4.41
C VAL A 177 3.70 -0.15 3.82
N ALA A 178 4.31 0.33 2.74
CA ALA A 178 5.50 -0.31 2.19
C ALA A 178 6.67 -0.17 3.17
N PRO A 179 7.53 -1.19 3.34
CA PRO A 179 8.63 -1.14 4.31
C PRO A 179 9.73 -0.22 3.79
N HIS A 180 9.69 1.07 4.17
CA HIS A 180 10.71 2.06 3.80
C HIS A 180 10.87 3.18 4.85
N GLU A 181 12.00 3.90 4.79
CA GLU A 181 12.38 4.88 5.82
C GLU A 181 11.54 6.17 5.85
N GLY A 182 10.63 6.34 4.89
CA GLY A 182 9.96 7.60 4.56
C GLY A 182 10.84 8.54 3.73
N TYR A 183 10.24 9.34 2.85
CA TYR A 183 10.95 10.31 2.01
C TYR A 183 10.92 11.71 2.59
N SER A 184 12.08 12.33 2.78
CA SER A 184 12.13 13.75 3.14
C SER A 184 11.51 14.62 2.04
N ILE A 185 10.73 15.61 2.45
CA ILE A 185 9.97 16.49 1.56
C ILE A 185 10.66 17.85 1.45
N LYS A 186 11.18 18.18 0.25
CA LYS A 186 11.58 19.54 -0.14
C LYS A 186 10.37 20.45 -0.09
N LYS A 187 10.55 21.68 0.39
CA LYS A 187 9.47 22.68 0.45
C LYS A 187 8.20 22.12 1.13
N ALA A 188 8.38 21.50 2.30
CA ALA A 188 7.31 20.80 3.03
C ALA A 188 6.05 21.65 3.21
N ARG A 189 6.19 22.97 3.46
CA ARG A 189 5.07 23.91 3.50
C ARG A 189 4.24 23.91 2.21
N ASP A 190 4.88 24.07 1.06
CA ASP A 190 4.22 24.13 -0.24
C ASP A 190 3.52 22.81 -0.54
N PHE A 191 4.19 21.69 -0.23
CA PHE A 191 3.63 20.36 -0.35
C PHE A 191 2.36 20.18 0.51
N VAL A 192 2.44 20.51 1.80
CA VAL A 192 1.32 20.35 2.73
C VAL A 192 0.14 21.24 2.31
N VAL A 193 0.38 22.50 1.93
CA VAL A 193 -0.68 23.40 1.47
C VAL A 193 -1.36 22.86 0.21
N LYS A 194 -0.59 22.32 -0.73
CA LYS A 194 -1.10 21.79 -1.99
C LYS A 194 -1.89 20.48 -1.80
N TYR A 195 -1.32 19.53 -1.08
CA TYR A 195 -1.88 18.18 -0.94
C TYR A 195 -2.75 18.00 0.31
N ALA A 196 -2.95 19.01 1.16
CA ALA A 196 -3.74 18.90 2.40
C ALA A 196 -5.11 18.22 2.23
N PRO A 197 -5.95 18.58 1.24
CA PRO A 197 -7.25 17.91 1.05
C PRO A 197 -7.09 16.41 0.77
N TYR A 198 -6.09 16.04 -0.01
CA TYR A 198 -5.78 14.66 -0.33
C TYR A 198 -5.18 13.89 0.86
N LEU A 199 -4.23 14.51 1.57
CA LEU A 199 -3.58 13.95 2.74
C LEU A 199 -4.59 13.59 3.82
N ARG A 200 -5.66 14.37 3.99
CA ARG A 200 -6.73 14.00 4.93
C ARG A 200 -7.36 12.66 4.57
N THR A 201 -7.74 12.46 3.32
CA THR A 201 -8.34 11.20 2.87
C THR A 201 -7.36 10.05 3.06
N THR A 202 -6.08 10.22 2.71
CA THR A 202 -5.09 9.14 2.86
C THR A 202 -4.63 8.89 4.28
N ILE A 203 -4.68 9.87 5.17
CA ILE A 203 -4.45 9.68 6.60
C ILE A 203 -5.60 8.88 7.21
N GLN A 204 -6.85 9.19 6.87
CA GLN A 204 -8.00 8.39 7.29
C GLN A 204 -7.91 6.95 6.80
N ILE A 205 -7.46 6.76 5.54
CA ILE A 205 -7.10 5.43 5.01
C ILE A 205 -6.07 4.78 5.94
N ALA A 206 -4.91 5.39 6.13
CA ALA A 206 -3.82 4.82 6.91
C ALA A 206 -4.24 4.49 8.36
N GLN A 207 -5.05 5.34 9.01
CA GLN A 207 -5.59 5.11 10.35
C GLN A 207 -6.50 3.87 10.40
N VAL A 208 -7.39 3.70 9.41
CA VAL A 208 -8.24 2.50 9.31
C VAL A 208 -7.39 1.27 9.03
N LEU A 209 -6.41 1.35 8.12
CA LEU A 209 -5.50 0.23 7.83
C LEU A 209 -4.74 -0.24 9.07
N LEU A 210 -4.23 0.71 9.86
CA LEU A 210 -3.52 0.40 11.11
C LEU A 210 -4.45 -0.07 12.24
N SER A 211 -5.77 0.16 12.12
CA SER A 211 -6.76 -0.26 13.12
C SER A 211 -7.43 -1.59 12.78
N VAL A 212 -7.67 -1.87 11.50
CA VAL A 212 -8.29 -3.11 10.99
C VAL A 212 -7.22 -4.17 10.70
N GLY A 213 -6.05 -3.76 10.19
CA GLY A 213 -4.88 -4.62 9.99
C GLY A 213 -4.02 -4.76 11.25
N GLY A 214 -4.57 -4.44 12.42
CA GLY A 214 -3.88 -4.48 13.70
C GLY A 214 -3.28 -5.86 13.96
N LEU A 215 -1.95 -5.89 14.11
CA LEU A 215 -1.23 -6.95 14.83
C LEU A 215 -1.44 -8.39 14.34
N VAL A 216 -1.29 -8.64 13.04
CA VAL A 216 -0.58 -9.86 12.63
C VAL A 216 0.23 -9.56 11.36
N ILE A 217 1.54 -9.37 11.52
CA ILE A 217 2.47 -9.73 10.44
C ILE A 217 3.10 -11.07 10.82
N PRO A 218 2.39 -12.22 10.66
CA PRO A 218 3.06 -13.52 10.65
C PRO A 218 3.95 -13.65 9.39
N GLN A 219 3.88 -12.66 8.51
CA GLN A 219 4.46 -12.61 7.18
C GLN A 219 5.88 -12.01 7.13
N LEU A 220 6.44 -11.53 8.25
CA LEU A 220 7.78 -10.95 8.31
C LEU A 220 8.85 -11.96 8.78
N GLU A 221 8.47 -12.99 9.54
CA GLU A 221 9.39 -14.07 9.95
C GLU A 221 9.95 -14.82 8.73
N ASN A 222 9.12 -15.02 7.69
CA ASN A 222 9.54 -15.67 6.44
C ASN A 222 10.13 -14.70 5.39
N ALA A 223 9.98 -13.39 5.56
CA ALA A 223 10.59 -12.39 4.65
C ALA A 223 12.07 -12.14 4.99
N ALA A 224 12.44 -12.31 6.27
CA ALA A 224 13.82 -12.17 6.74
C ALA A 224 14.75 -13.27 6.19
N THR A 225 14.23 -14.46 5.88
CA THR A 225 15.06 -15.60 5.43
C THR A 225 15.38 -15.58 3.94
N VAL A 226 14.59 -14.90 3.11
CA VAL A 226 14.82 -14.83 1.65
C VAL A 226 15.55 -13.55 1.23
N ILE A 227 15.50 -12.48 2.04
CA ILE A 227 16.16 -11.21 1.72
C ILE A 227 17.00 -10.76 2.91
N ASN A 228 18.28 -11.09 2.87
CA ASN A 228 19.27 -10.69 3.88
C ASN A 228 19.44 -9.16 4.07
N ASN A 229 18.64 -8.27 3.46
CA ASN A 229 18.75 -6.80 3.57
C ASN A 229 17.51 -5.99 3.04
N ALA A 230 16.27 -6.15 3.53
CA ALA A 230 15.18 -5.31 2.97
C ALA A 230 14.03 -4.83 3.88
N VAL A 231 13.97 -5.19 5.15
CA VAL A 231 13.00 -4.57 6.07
C VAL A 231 13.76 -3.80 7.13
N PRO A 232 13.64 -2.46 7.20
CA PRO A 232 14.31 -1.71 8.24
C PRO A 232 13.88 -2.20 9.61
N SER A 233 14.82 -2.37 10.54
CA SER A 233 14.62 -3.00 11.85
C SER A 233 13.46 -2.40 12.65
N ARG A 234 13.15 -1.11 12.43
CA ARG A 234 12.02 -0.41 13.05
C ARG A 234 10.64 -0.98 12.70
N PHE A 235 10.46 -1.60 11.52
CA PHE A 235 9.19 -2.23 11.12
C PHE A 235 8.97 -3.60 11.76
N GLN A 236 9.95 -4.12 12.52
CA GLN A 236 9.82 -5.33 13.31
C GLN A 236 9.33 -5.04 14.74
N ASP A 237 9.34 -3.78 15.17
CA ASP A 237 8.93 -3.36 16.51
C ASP A 237 7.43 -2.97 16.53
N PRO A 238 6.58 -3.67 17.29
CA PRO A 238 5.17 -3.31 17.46
C PRO A 238 4.96 -1.87 17.95
N LYS A 239 5.91 -1.33 18.74
CA LYS A 239 5.87 0.05 19.23
C LYS A 239 5.91 1.08 18.11
N TYR A 240 6.59 0.77 17.00
CA TYR A 240 6.66 1.64 15.83
C TYR A 240 5.29 1.90 15.19
N TYR A 241 4.41 0.89 15.17
CA TYR A 241 3.05 1.03 14.62
C TYR A 241 2.12 1.81 15.55
N ILE A 242 2.28 1.63 16.86
CA ILE A 242 1.57 2.42 17.88
C ILE A 242 1.95 3.91 17.73
N ASP A 243 3.24 4.19 17.63
CA ASP A 243 3.75 5.56 17.42
C ASP A 243 3.23 6.15 16.10
N MET A 244 3.20 5.38 15.02
CA MET A 244 2.66 5.82 13.73
C MET A 244 1.17 6.18 13.82
N LYS A 245 0.37 5.37 14.54
CA LYS A 245 -1.05 5.65 14.74
C LYS A 245 -1.27 6.97 15.50
N GLN A 246 -0.47 7.22 16.53
CA GLN A 246 -0.51 8.48 17.27
C GLN A 246 -0.12 9.68 16.39
N GLN A 247 0.94 9.54 15.59
CA GLN A 247 1.37 10.58 14.65
C GLN A 247 0.31 10.87 13.59
N LEU A 248 -0.36 9.85 13.05
CA LEU A 248 -1.44 10.05 12.08
C LEU A 248 -2.62 10.80 12.68
N GLN A 249 -3.02 10.48 13.91
CA GLN A 249 -4.09 11.22 14.60
C GLN A 249 -3.71 12.70 14.77
N MET A 250 -2.48 12.97 15.17
CA MET A 250 -1.97 14.32 15.31
C MET A 250 -2.00 15.11 13.99
N VAL A 251 -1.52 14.51 12.89
CA VAL A 251 -1.53 15.17 11.58
C VAL A 251 -2.97 15.44 11.10
N ASP A 252 -3.90 14.51 11.34
CA ASP A 252 -5.33 14.73 11.03
C ASP A 252 -5.93 15.89 11.81
N ASP A 253 -5.69 15.95 13.13
CA ASP A 253 -6.15 17.04 14.00
C ASP A 253 -5.61 18.40 13.54
N LEU A 254 -4.35 18.45 13.07
CA LEU A 254 -3.71 19.67 12.58
C LEU A 254 -4.29 20.11 11.23
N LEU A 255 -4.52 19.17 10.29
CA LEU A 255 -5.20 19.45 9.03
C LEU A 255 -6.62 20.01 9.29
N ASN A 256 -7.33 19.47 10.28
CA ASN A 256 -8.64 19.94 10.70
C ASN A 256 -8.60 21.36 11.29
N LYS A 257 -7.58 21.70 12.10
CA LYS A 257 -7.39 23.06 12.63
C LYS A 257 -7.15 24.08 11.51
N VAL A 258 -6.34 23.76 10.50
CA VAL A 258 -6.02 24.64 9.37
C VAL A 258 -7.26 24.96 8.55
N GLU A 259 -8.07 23.94 8.24
CA GLU A 259 -9.31 24.15 7.49
C GLU A 259 -10.33 24.98 8.29
N ASN A 260 -10.46 24.71 9.59
CA ASN A 260 -11.36 25.47 10.46
C ASN A 260 -10.94 26.95 10.59
N GLN A 261 -9.65 27.27 10.61
CA GLN A 261 -9.16 28.65 10.56
C GLN A 261 -9.50 29.32 9.22
N ARG A 262 -9.32 28.62 8.10
CA ARG A 262 -9.67 29.12 6.76
C ARG A 262 -11.18 29.37 6.61
N ASN A 263 -12.01 28.52 7.22
CA ASN A 263 -13.46 28.66 7.21
C ASN A 263 -13.97 29.86 8.04
N ARG A 264 -13.26 30.20 9.13
CA ARG A 264 -13.54 31.37 9.99
C ARG A 264 -13.09 32.68 9.36
N ALA A 265 -12.03 32.66 8.53
CA ALA A 265 -11.51 33.83 7.82
C ALA A 265 -12.36 34.30 6.62
N GLY A 266 -13.61 33.85 6.49
CA GLY A 266 -14.53 34.33 5.46
C GLY A 266 -14.23 33.86 4.04
N ALA A 267 -13.65 32.66 3.86
CA ALA A 267 -13.47 32.07 2.53
C ALA A 267 -14.80 32.03 1.74
N SER A 268 -14.77 32.50 0.50
CA SER A 268 -15.91 32.53 -0.43
C SER A 268 -16.58 31.15 -0.56
N MET A 269 -17.90 31.12 -0.79
CA MET A 269 -18.64 29.87 -1.07
C MET A 269 -18.02 29.05 -2.21
N ILE A 270 -17.36 29.71 -3.18
CA ILE A 270 -16.66 29.07 -4.31
C ILE A 270 -15.37 28.34 -3.84
N ASP A 271 -14.67 28.88 -2.84
CA ASP A 271 -13.47 28.26 -2.26
C ASP A 271 -13.81 27.06 -1.36
N LYS A 272 -14.94 27.12 -0.65
CA LYS A 272 -15.44 26.01 0.20
C LYS A 272 -15.90 24.80 -0.62
N GLN A 273 -16.29 25.02 -1.88
CA GLN A 273 -16.73 23.97 -2.80
C GLN A 273 -15.55 23.34 -3.57
N LYS A 274 -14.46 24.09 -3.80
CA LYS A 274 -13.19 23.54 -4.32
C LYS A 274 -12.39 22.74 -3.29
N SER A 275 -12.47 23.10 -2.00
CA SER A 275 -11.72 22.41 -0.93
C SER A 275 -12.32 21.05 -0.55
N LYS A 276 -13.60 20.80 -0.87
CA LYS A 276 -14.22 19.49 -0.77
C LYS A 276 -14.15 18.76 -2.11
N GLY A 277 -13.14 17.91 -2.25
CA GLY A 277 -13.23 16.78 -3.17
C GLY A 277 -12.98 17.08 -4.64
N THR A 278 -12.04 17.96 -4.99
CA THR A 278 -11.41 17.84 -6.31
C THR A 278 -10.53 16.58 -6.27
N PRO A 279 -10.82 15.51 -7.03
CA PRO A 279 -9.97 14.33 -7.06
C PRO A 279 -8.60 14.75 -7.59
N LEU A 280 -7.53 14.24 -6.97
CA LEU A 280 -6.16 14.47 -7.45
C LEU A 280 -6.10 14.16 -8.94
N GLN A 281 -5.68 15.14 -9.73
CA GLN A 281 -5.44 14.92 -11.14
C GLN A 281 -4.11 14.22 -11.34
N GLY A 282 -4.01 13.56 -12.47
CA GLY A 282 -2.84 12.76 -12.72
C GLY A 282 -1.53 13.55 -12.84
N ALA A 283 -1.60 14.77 -13.39
CA ALA A 283 -0.47 15.69 -13.42
C ALA A 283 0.03 16.08 -12.00
N GLU A 284 -0.89 16.19 -11.03
CA GLU A 284 -0.55 16.52 -9.65
C GLU A 284 0.16 15.36 -8.95
N LEU A 285 -0.15 14.11 -9.32
CA LEU A 285 0.58 12.93 -8.82
C LEU A 285 2.02 12.88 -9.35
N ARG A 286 2.24 13.19 -10.64
CA ARG A 286 3.61 13.26 -11.21
C ARG A 286 4.48 14.31 -10.52
N GLU A 287 3.87 15.41 -10.08
CA GLU A 287 4.60 16.48 -9.41
C GLU A 287 5.13 16.08 -8.03
N ILE A 288 4.58 15.04 -7.38
CA ILE A 288 5.03 14.57 -6.06
C ILE A 288 6.54 14.31 -6.06
N GLN A 289 7.06 13.70 -7.12
CA GLN A 289 8.48 13.38 -7.23
C GLN A 289 9.38 14.63 -7.14
N THR A 290 8.87 15.80 -7.58
CA THR A 290 9.62 17.07 -7.51
C THR A 290 9.82 17.57 -6.07
N TYR A 291 8.97 17.12 -5.14
CA TYR A 291 9.05 17.46 -3.73
C TYR A 291 9.93 16.48 -2.93
N LEU A 292 10.46 15.40 -3.50
CA LEU A 292 11.26 14.43 -2.72
C LEU A 292 12.76 14.77 -2.76
N GLU A 293 13.43 14.74 -1.59
CA GLU A 293 14.87 15.08 -1.43
C GLU A 293 15.80 14.24 -2.31
N LEU A 294 15.69 12.93 -2.18
CA LEU A 294 16.28 11.95 -3.09
C LEU A 294 15.37 10.72 -3.10
N VAL A 295 14.99 10.29 -4.31
CA VAL A 295 14.48 8.95 -4.56
C VAL A 295 15.72 8.06 -4.50
N ASP A 296 15.66 6.95 -3.78
CA ASP A 296 16.72 5.94 -3.64
C ASP A 296 17.52 5.71 -4.95
N ASP A 297 18.77 5.24 -4.85
CA ASP A 297 19.63 5.01 -6.03
C ASP A 297 18.95 4.12 -7.10
N LYS A 298 17.97 3.30 -6.68
CA LYS A 298 17.17 2.39 -7.51
C LYS A 298 15.84 3.00 -7.99
N ARG A 299 15.54 4.23 -7.58
CA ARG A 299 14.28 4.98 -7.78
C ARG A 299 13.00 4.19 -7.49
N SER A 300 13.07 3.23 -6.57
CA SER A 300 11.91 2.51 -6.07
C SER A 300 11.20 3.38 -5.03
N LEU A 301 10.13 4.05 -5.47
CA LEU A 301 9.26 4.92 -4.66
C LEU A 301 8.61 4.15 -3.49
N GLY A 302 9.37 3.95 -2.42
CA GLY A 302 8.99 3.33 -1.15
C GLY A 302 9.31 1.85 -1.09
N ASN A 303 10.33 1.37 -1.81
CA ASN A 303 10.49 -0.07 -2.10
C ASN A 303 9.23 -0.66 -2.78
N LEU A 304 8.46 0.17 -3.49
CA LEU A 304 7.33 -0.26 -4.31
C LEU A 304 7.78 -0.54 -5.73
N TYR A 305 7.23 -1.62 -6.28
CA TYR A 305 7.49 -2.18 -7.58
C TYR A 305 6.27 -2.00 -8.44
N ARG A 306 6.49 -1.42 -9.61
CA ARG A 306 5.46 -1.26 -10.60
C ARG A 306 5.14 -2.62 -11.22
N ILE A 307 3.87 -2.98 -11.22
CA ILE A 307 3.34 -4.14 -11.93
C ILE A 307 2.25 -3.69 -12.90
N VAL A 308 2.04 -4.50 -13.93
CA VAL A 308 0.84 -4.42 -14.76
C VAL A 308 0.00 -5.65 -14.45
N THR A 309 -1.27 -5.44 -14.13
CA THR A 309 -2.24 -6.52 -13.95
C THR A 309 -2.69 -7.05 -15.30
N ASP A 310 -3.37 -8.18 -15.31
CA ASP A 310 -3.75 -8.88 -16.53
C ASP A 310 -4.88 -8.21 -17.32
N ASP A 311 -5.63 -7.33 -16.65
CA ASP A 311 -6.58 -6.38 -17.22
C ASP A 311 -5.92 -5.07 -17.70
N GLY A 312 -4.61 -4.91 -17.51
CA GLY A 312 -3.80 -3.81 -18.03
C GLY A 312 -3.65 -2.59 -17.12
N TYR A 313 -4.15 -2.65 -15.88
CA TYR A 313 -3.90 -1.57 -14.91
C TYR A 313 -2.49 -1.63 -14.35
N VAL A 314 -1.92 -0.46 -14.11
CA VAL A 314 -0.64 -0.34 -13.42
C VAL A 314 -0.88 -0.18 -11.92
N ARG A 315 -0.05 -0.85 -11.12
CA ARG A 315 -0.06 -0.75 -9.66
C ARG A 315 1.34 -0.69 -9.08
N TRP A 316 1.44 -0.13 -7.88
CA TRP A 316 2.68 -0.07 -7.11
C TRP A 316 2.59 -0.97 -5.89
N VAL A 317 3.31 -2.09 -5.90
CA VAL A 317 3.22 -3.14 -4.87
C VAL A 317 4.55 -3.35 -4.15
N CYS A 318 4.52 -3.77 -2.89
CA CYS A 318 5.75 -4.08 -2.15
C CYS A 318 6.47 -5.29 -2.75
N LEU A 319 7.76 -5.48 -2.43
CA LEU A 319 8.58 -6.56 -2.99
C LEU A 319 7.95 -7.96 -2.81
N LYS A 320 7.42 -8.25 -1.62
CA LYS A 320 6.73 -9.52 -1.37
C LYS A 320 5.61 -9.77 -2.39
N ARG A 321 4.74 -8.77 -2.56
CA ARG A 321 3.61 -8.85 -3.49
C ARG A 321 4.06 -8.82 -4.94
N TYR A 322 5.18 -8.18 -5.24
CA TYR A 322 5.80 -8.28 -6.54
C TYR A 322 6.20 -9.73 -6.84
N ASP A 323 6.86 -10.42 -5.91
CA ASP A 323 7.27 -11.82 -6.12
C ASP A 323 6.06 -12.75 -6.24
N ASP A 324 5.02 -12.54 -5.42
CA ASP A 324 3.76 -13.31 -5.47
C ASP A 324 2.98 -13.08 -6.78
N ILE A 325 2.78 -11.81 -7.18
CA ILE A 325 1.87 -11.41 -8.27
C ILE A 325 2.57 -11.46 -9.62
N SER A 326 3.89 -11.21 -9.67
CA SER A 326 4.63 -11.16 -10.94
C SER A 326 4.54 -12.48 -11.69
N TYR A 327 4.44 -13.62 -11.00
CA TYR A 327 4.37 -14.93 -11.64
C TYR A 327 2.93 -15.47 -11.68
N ASN A 328 2.12 -14.95 -12.60
CA ASN A 328 0.77 -15.46 -12.85
C ASN A 328 0.75 -16.47 -14.02
N ASN A 329 -0.35 -17.23 -14.16
CA ASN A 329 -0.49 -18.23 -15.22
C ASN A 329 -0.41 -17.66 -16.65
N LYS A 330 -0.74 -16.38 -16.85
CA LYS A 330 -0.63 -15.70 -18.16
C LYS A 330 0.83 -15.38 -18.51
N MET A 331 1.70 -15.18 -17.52
CA MET A 331 3.12 -14.92 -17.73
C MET A 331 3.79 -16.05 -18.50
N SER A 332 3.47 -17.32 -18.22
CA SER A 332 3.99 -18.47 -18.97
C SER A 332 3.66 -18.42 -20.46
N LYS A 333 2.52 -17.83 -20.85
CA LYS A 333 2.18 -17.62 -22.25
C LYS A 333 3.06 -16.53 -22.88
N TYR A 334 3.21 -15.40 -22.21
CA TYR A 334 4.06 -14.31 -22.70
C TYR A 334 5.53 -14.70 -22.79
N ILE A 335 6.02 -15.49 -21.82
CA ILE A 335 7.38 -16.06 -21.87
C ILE A 335 7.55 -16.90 -23.12
N LYS A 336 6.63 -17.83 -23.43
CA LYS A 336 6.69 -18.65 -24.64
C LYS A 336 6.65 -17.82 -25.93
N GLU A 337 5.79 -16.79 -25.99
CA GLU A 337 5.72 -15.88 -27.13
C GLU A 337 7.03 -15.09 -27.31
N PHE A 338 7.62 -14.64 -26.20
CA PHE A 338 8.91 -13.94 -26.18
C PHE A 338 10.08 -14.85 -26.56
N GLU A 339 10.09 -16.11 -26.10
CA GLU A 339 11.08 -17.12 -26.47
C GLU A 339 10.97 -17.50 -27.95
N ALA A 340 9.75 -17.58 -28.49
CA ALA A 340 9.52 -17.89 -29.90
C ALA A 340 10.10 -16.84 -30.86
N MET A 341 10.29 -15.59 -30.42
CA MET A 341 10.98 -14.55 -31.20
C MET A 341 12.51 -14.53 -30.97
N GLY A 342 13.07 -15.53 -30.29
CA GLY A 342 14.49 -15.60 -29.97
C GLY A 342 14.88 -14.92 -28.65
N GLY A 343 13.90 -14.56 -27.82
CA GLY A 343 14.13 -14.06 -26.47
C GLY A 343 14.48 -15.16 -25.47
N LYS A 344 14.95 -14.75 -24.29
CA LYS A 344 15.18 -15.60 -23.12
C LYS A 344 14.66 -14.88 -21.89
N PHE A 345 14.08 -15.63 -20.95
CA PHE A 345 13.58 -15.09 -19.69
C PHE A 345 14.21 -15.80 -18.51
N ASP A 346 14.72 -15.04 -17.54
CA ASP A 346 15.20 -15.56 -16.27
C ASP A 346 14.12 -15.34 -15.20
N GLN A 347 13.54 -16.44 -14.72
CA GLN A 347 12.49 -16.39 -13.71
C GLN A 347 12.94 -15.89 -12.33
N LYS A 348 14.21 -16.12 -11.97
CA LYS A 348 14.76 -15.73 -10.66
C LYS A 348 15.02 -14.24 -10.61
N THR A 349 15.62 -13.69 -11.66
CA THR A 349 15.97 -12.26 -11.74
C THR A 349 14.87 -11.42 -12.37
N LYS A 350 13.88 -12.07 -13.00
CA LYS A 350 12.79 -11.46 -13.80
C LYS A 350 13.34 -10.59 -14.93
N GLU A 351 14.49 -10.97 -15.48
CA GLU A 351 15.13 -10.29 -16.61
C GLU A 351 14.72 -10.96 -17.94
N ALA A 352 14.45 -10.14 -18.94
CA ALA A 352 14.17 -10.57 -20.30
C ALA A 352 15.32 -10.14 -21.22
N PHE A 353 15.79 -11.05 -22.06
CA PHE A 353 16.95 -10.87 -22.91
C PHE A 353 16.63 -11.20 -24.36
N VAL A 354 17.02 -10.34 -25.29
CA VAL A 354 17.00 -10.59 -26.74
C VAL A 354 18.36 -10.25 -27.30
N SER A 355 18.96 -11.16 -28.09
CA SER A 355 20.24 -10.91 -28.75
C SER A 355 20.23 -11.35 -30.20
N GLN A 356 20.87 -10.56 -31.07
CA GLN A 356 21.08 -10.91 -32.48
C GLN A 356 19.77 -11.14 -33.25
N VAL A 357 18.68 -10.51 -32.82
CA VAL A 357 17.36 -10.64 -33.44
C VAL A 357 17.03 -9.40 -34.26
N ASN A 358 16.45 -9.62 -35.44
CA ASN A 358 15.72 -8.59 -36.16
C ASN A 358 14.31 -8.46 -35.55
N ILE A 359 14.12 -7.45 -34.71
CA ILE A 359 12.85 -7.16 -34.05
C ILE A 359 11.93 -6.52 -35.11
N THR A 360 10.96 -7.32 -35.57
CA THR A 360 9.95 -6.89 -36.55
C THR A 360 8.81 -6.13 -35.86
N SER A 361 7.99 -5.42 -36.61
CA SER A 361 6.79 -4.74 -36.08
C SER A 361 5.84 -5.71 -35.38
N LYS A 362 5.70 -6.93 -35.89
CA LYS A 362 4.92 -8.01 -35.25
C LYS A 362 5.49 -8.38 -33.88
N ASN A 363 6.82 -8.43 -33.74
CA ASN A 363 7.48 -8.70 -32.46
C ASN A 363 7.22 -7.56 -31.48
N VAL A 364 7.30 -6.31 -31.93
CA VAL A 364 7.01 -5.12 -31.11
C VAL A 364 5.56 -5.08 -30.66
N GLU A 365 4.59 -5.34 -31.54
CA GLU A 365 3.17 -5.43 -31.18
C GLU A 365 2.92 -6.50 -30.11
N MET A 366 3.54 -7.67 -30.26
CA MET A 366 3.47 -8.75 -29.27
C MET A 366 4.06 -8.29 -27.93
N MET A 367 5.26 -7.70 -27.93
CA MET A 367 5.91 -7.20 -26.72
C MET A 367 5.07 -6.11 -26.05
N CYS A 368 4.56 -5.14 -26.80
CA CYS A 368 3.70 -4.07 -26.29
C CYS A 368 2.44 -4.63 -25.63
N LYS A 369 1.78 -5.59 -26.29
CA LYS A 369 0.59 -6.27 -25.75
C LYS A 369 0.91 -7.06 -24.49
N ALA A 370 2.03 -7.78 -24.47
CA ALA A 370 2.45 -8.59 -23.34
C ALA A 370 2.79 -7.71 -22.12
N LEU A 371 3.69 -6.73 -22.31
CA LEU A 371 4.11 -5.79 -21.27
C LEU A 371 2.92 -5.00 -20.70
N GLY A 372 1.99 -4.60 -21.57
CA GLY A 372 0.76 -3.91 -21.18
C GLY A 372 -0.34 -4.79 -20.58
N LYS A 373 -0.13 -6.11 -20.43
CA LYS A 373 -1.13 -7.05 -19.89
C LYS A 373 -0.54 -8.06 -18.90
N GLY A 374 0.48 -7.64 -18.16
CA GLY A 374 1.02 -8.40 -17.04
C GLY A 374 2.16 -9.36 -17.37
N PHE A 375 2.87 -9.15 -18.47
CA PHE A 375 4.23 -9.69 -18.61
C PHE A 375 5.18 -8.89 -17.71
N ASN A 376 5.26 -9.29 -16.45
CA ASN A 376 5.94 -8.52 -15.43
C ASN A 376 7.45 -8.82 -15.36
N ILE A 377 8.28 -7.92 -15.90
CA ILE A 377 9.74 -8.07 -15.96
C ILE A 377 10.42 -6.85 -15.32
N VAL A 378 11.55 -7.08 -14.64
CA VAL A 378 12.33 -5.99 -14.01
C VAL A 378 13.18 -5.28 -15.06
N LYS A 379 13.79 -6.03 -15.97
CA LYS A 379 14.77 -5.51 -16.92
C LYS A 379 14.59 -6.14 -18.28
N LEU A 380 14.63 -5.30 -19.31
CA LEU A 380 14.68 -5.73 -20.71
C LEU A 380 16.08 -5.42 -21.25
N ILE A 381 16.73 -6.42 -21.83
CA ILE A 381 18.07 -6.33 -22.39
C ILE A 381 17.99 -6.67 -23.88
N CYS A 382 18.38 -5.73 -24.74
CA CYS A 382 18.45 -5.92 -26.18
C CYS A 382 19.91 -5.75 -26.63
N ARG A 383 20.51 -6.79 -27.22
CA ARG A 383 21.91 -6.76 -27.69
C ARG A 383 22.02 -7.12 -29.16
N GLU A 384 22.77 -6.34 -29.94
CA GLU A 384 23.04 -6.65 -31.35
C GLU A 384 21.74 -6.84 -32.17
N CYS A 385 20.66 -6.19 -31.76
CA CYS A 385 19.36 -6.28 -32.41
C CYS A 385 19.22 -5.23 -33.51
N SER A 386 18.24 -5.40 -34.38
CA SER A 386 17.74 -4.31 -35.22
C SER A 386 16.24 -4.09 -34.99
N ILE A 387 15.80 -2.83 -35.03
CA ILE A 387 14.41 -2.42 -34.79
C ILE A 387 14.09 -1.23 -35.69
N ASP A 388 12.84 -1.06 -36.09
CA ASP A 388 12.39 0.14 -36.81
C ASP A 388 12.26 1.34 -35.84
N GLU A 389 12.42 2.58 -36.32
CA GLU A 389 12.30 3.79 -35.50
C GLU A 389 10.91 3.93 -34.86
N ASP A 390 9.85 3.81 -35.65
CA ASP A 390 8.47 3.95 -35.18
C ASP A 390 8.12 2.87 -34.15
N ASP A 391 8.66 1.66 -34.36
CA ASP A 391 8.45 0.53 -33.46
C ASP A 391 9.25 0.67 -32.16
N LEU A 392 10.44 1.26 -32.21
CA LEU A 392 11.20 1.60 -31.02
C LEU A 392 10.45 2.65 -30.18
N GLU A 393 9.89 3.69 -30.81
CA GLU A 393 9.10 4.70 -30.12
C GLU A 393 7.87 4.10 -29.42
N LYS A 394 7.10 3.25 -30.12
CA LYS A 394 5.95 2.53 -29.53
C LYS A 394 6.37 1.67 -28.33
N LEU A 395 7.48 0.94 -28.47
CA LEU A 395 7.98 0.11 -27.38
C LEU A 395 8.41 0.95 -26.17
N LEU A 396 9.07 2.09 -26.41
CA LEU A 396 9.48 3.01 -25.36
C LEU A 396 8.27 3.61 -24.64
N ASP A 397 7.23 4.03 -25.38
CA ASP A 397 5.97 4.53 -24.78
C ASP A 397 5.36 3.49 -23.82
N ILE A 398 5.23 2.24 -24.26
CA ILE A 398 4.72 1.16 -23.41
C ILE A 398 5.64 0.88 -22.23
N ILE A 399 6.96 0.87 -22.42
CA ILE A 399 7.91 0.65 -21.33
C ILE A 399 7.77 1.74 -20.26
N ILE A 400 7.72 3.00 -20.67
CA ILE A 400 7.66 4.15 -19.77
C ILE A 400 6.30 4.21 -19.07
N ASN A 401 5.21 4.04 -19.81
CA ASN A 401 3.88 4.35 -19.32
C ASN A 401 3.07 3.11 -18.90
N ARG A 402 3.28 1.93 -19.49
CA ARG A 402 2.35 0.80 -19.37
C ARG A 402 3.07 -0.55 -19.24
N SER A 403 4.14 -0.59 -18.47
CA SER A 403 4.88 -1.83 -18.21
C SER A 403 5.37 -1.88 -16.77
N SER A 404 5.94 -3.01 -16.35
CA SER A 404 6.70 -3.14 -15.09
C SER A 404 8.20 -2.94 -15.27
N VAL A 405 8.67 -2.76 -16.51
CA VAL A 405 10.08 -2.62 -16.84
C VAL A 405 10.65 -1.42 -16.09
N ARG A 406 11.69 -1.68 -15.30
CA ARG A 406 12.44 -0.64 -14.58
C ARG A 406 13.70 -0.24 -15.31
N CYS A 407 14.32 -1.18 -16.00
CA CYS A 407 15.58 -0.95 -16.69
C CYS A 407 15.51 -1.48 -18.12
N LEU A 408 15.77 -0.61 -19.09
CA LEU A 408 16.01 -1.01 -20.48
C LEU A 408 17.51 -0.87 -20.74
N ASN A 409 18.15 -1.95 -21.17
CA ASN A 409 19.55 -1.95 -21.59
C ASN A 409 19.62 -2.25 -23.09
N MET A 410 20.10 -1.30 -23.87
CA MET A 410 20.32 -1.45 -25.31
C MET A 410 21.82 -1.46 -25.60
N GLY A 411 22.37 -2.60 -25.98
CA GLY A 411 23.75 -2.76 -26.43
C GLY A 411 23.81 -2.97 -27.94
N SER A 412 24.43 -2.07 -28.70
CA SER A 412 24.62 -2.24 -30.15
C SER A 412 23.31 -2.49 -30.94
N VAL A 413 22.23 -1.78 -30.60
CA VAL A 413 20.94 -1.86 -31.32
C VAL A 413 20.98 -0.97 -32.56
N ARG A 414 20.69 -1.53 -33.73
CA ARG A 414 20.59 -0.80 -35.01
C ARG A 414 19.15 -0.36 -35.26
N VAL A 415 18.90 0.95 -35.24
CA VAL A 415 17.61 1.53 -35.63
C VAL A 415 17.56 1.64 -37.15
N ARG A 416 16.54 1.06 -37.77
CA ARG A 416 16.26 1.11 -39.22
C ARG A 416 15.30 2.25 -39.52
N ASN A 417 15.33 2.76 -40.75
CA ASN A 417 14.48 3.86 -41.21
C ASN A 417 14.59 5.14 -40.38
N PHE A 418 15.78 5.42 -39.84
CA PHE A 418 16.04 6.65 -39.10
C PHE A 418 15.92 7.87 -40.02
N PHE A 419 14.78 8.58 -39.98
CA PHE A 419 14.55 9.77 -40.80
C PHE A 419 14.83 11.04 -39.98
N LEU A 420 15.91 11.76 -40.34
CA LEU A 420 16.28 13.08 -39.81
C LEU A 420 15.30 14.21 -40.21
N ASN A 421 13.98 13.98 -40.14
CA ASN A 421 12.97 14.95 -40.56
C ASN A 421 12.34 15.76 -39.41
N HIS A 422 12.80 15.58 -38.16
CA HIS A 422 12.56 16.57 -37.12
C HIS A 422 13.66 17.64 -37.15
N LYS A 423 13.29 18.89 -37.44
CA LYS A 423 14.13 20.09 -37.41
C LYS A 423 14.91 20.21 -36.09
N ALA A 424 16.10 19.62 -36.04
CA ALA A 424 17.24 20.03 -35.24
C ALA A 424 18.44 19.19 -35.67
N ALA A 425 19.45 19.84 -36.26
CA ALA A 425 20.73 19.20 -36.51
C ALA A 425 21.34 18.73 -35.17
N CYS A 426 21.58 17.43 -34.99
CA CYS A 426 22.58 16.95 -34.03
C CYS A 426 23.03 15.50 -34.31
N PRO A 427 24.35 15.18 -34.34
CA PRO A 427 24.84 13.87 -34.76
C PRO A 427 24.94 12.85 -33.60
N ARG A 428 24.72 11.57 -33.96
CA ARG A 428 25.25 10.33 -33.34
C ARG A 428 24.85 9.93 -31.90
N ASN A 429 24.07 10.70 -31.13
CA ASN A 429 23.80 10.40 -29.71
C ASN A 429 22.32 10.25 -29.27
N TYR A 430 21.39 9.92 -30.18
CA TYR A 430 19.96 9.84 -29.84
C TYR A 430 19.59 8.73 -28.83
N VAL A 431 20.27 7.59 -28.86
CA VAL A 431 20.11 6.53 -27.83
C VAL A 431 20.54 7.04 -26.45
N HIS A 432 21.53 7.93 -26.40
CA HIS A 432 22.00 8.54 -25.15
C HIS A 432 21.04 9.61 -24.61
N GLN A 433 20.28 10.27 -25.48
CA GLN A 433 19.30 11.29 -25.12
C GLN A 433 17.99 10.66 -24.59
N TRP A 434 17.57 9.53 -25.17
CA TRP A 434 16.47 8.72 -24.61
C TRP A 434 16.88 7.93 -23.37
N ALA A 435 18.12 7.48 -23.26
CA ALA A 435 18.66 6.97 -21.99
C ALA A 435 18.65 8.05 -20.89
N LYS A 436 18.88 9.33 -21.27
CA LYS A 436 18.73 10.50 -20.39
C LYS A 436 17.28 10.86 -20.06
N LEU A 437 16.31 10.53 -20.92
CA LEU A 437 14.88 10.76 -20.69
C LEU A 437 14.22 9.60 -19.92
N MET A 438 14.71 8.37 -20.10
CA MET A 438 14.31 7.23 -19.28
C MET A 438 14.88 7.32 -17.86
N TYR A 439 16.04 7.96 -17.67
CA TYR A 439 16.56 8.32 -16.36
C TYR A 439 17.45 9.56 -16.49
N SER A 440 16.92 10.75 -16.16
CA SER A 440 17.74 11.96 -16.01
C SER A 440 18.73 11.77 -14.85
N THR A 441 19.95 11.51 -15.27
CA THR A 441 21.25 11.44 -14.60
C THR A 441 21.56 12.66 -13.71
N LYS A 442 21.80 12.44 -12.43
CA LYS A 442 23.15 12.19 -11.89
C LYS A 442 23.06 11.10 -10.83
#